data_AF-A0A395RT45-F1
#
_entry.id   AF-A0A395RT45-F1
#
_cell.length_a   1.000
_cell.length_b   1.000
_cell.length_c   1.000
_cell.angle_alpha   90.00
_cell.angle_beta   90.00
_cell.angle_gamma   90.00
#
_symmetry.space_group_name_H-M   'P 1'
#
loop_
_entity.id
_entity.type
_entity.pdbx_description
1 polymer ?
#
loop_
_entity_poly.entity_id
_entity_poly.type
_entity_poly.pdbx_seq_one_letter_code
_entity_poly.pdbx_strand_id
1 'polypeptide(L)'
;MASSLSNDEEMDDIQPLYIPSNPYATSYKSTYTIPDNGILDAQDLVLLQHLNCSYFSSGRPPTLLALKQHAHSLVNIIRKLALTTNTRHVGPIEFQDSGYRFEEHEAFDWLNNLDEPYENDDPSHHDPLWALQNTVKTESETFGIEHHCPLTLVEDSGPSSKGGDQRRPYMTHHDLVMHANECLEILDHEYGATGGLMSMLPTGFEAPKDLKAAQGMSERQLEGARNCLLGQWLLNHQHLMGRMHELEISYANALDVMAGEALVPQQMLGRSGPDGVSGGREIVYPQDKFVLVNSGPDVTGYIHRLLDAAEAQIEQKEKIWKASGVVGERIWREERGGKVYARGIVPIDVPSRFYRIRGKGLQSPLFVIPAADQHPGTAQTRIIESKPTVVSVVTPTWPERVSDIEARNKERLDRATQLETENRTLLRERAEMQDMIALKNAENRSMHDQLAWYEEHTEVQKE
;
A
#
# COMPACT_ATOMS: atom_id res chain seq x y z
N MET A 1 59.92 -20.35 58.92
CA MET A 1 59.70 -19.90 60.31
C MET A 1 59.67 -18.38 60.31
N ALA A 2 58.77 -17.80 61.12
CA ALA A 2 58.38 -16.39 61.26
C ALA A 2 57.49 -15.89 60.10
N SER A 3 56.15 -15.94 60.17
CA SER A 3 55.18 -15.28 61.07
C SER A 3 55.12 -13.76 60.90
N SER A 4 54.21 -13.28 60.05
CA SER A 4 53.68 -11.92 60.11
C SER A 4 52.16 -12.03 60.22
N LEU A 5 51.66 -11.54 61.36
CA LEU A 5 50.27 -11.54 61.78
C LEU A 5 49.38 -10.77 60.79
N SER A 6 48.25 -11.37 60.40
CA SER A 6 47.12 -10.66 59.83
C SER A 6 46.36 -9.97 60.96
N ASN A 7 46.39 -8.63 60.97
CA ASN A 7 45.35 -7.83 61.59
C ASN A 7 44.19 -7.80 60.60
N ASP A 8 43.33 -8.80 60.67
CA ASP A 8 42.00 -8.71 60.10
C ASP A 8 41.16 -7.95 61.12
N GLU A 9 41.09 -6.63 60.95
CA GLU A 9 40.01 -5.83 61.53
C GLU A 9 38.71 -6.38 60.95
N GLU A 10 37.86 -6.94 61.82
CA GLU A 10 36.46 -7.23 61.54
C GLU A 10 35.79 -5.91 61.12
N MET A 11 35.83 -5.61 59.83
CA MET A 11 34.88 -4.70 59.21
C MET A 11 33.54 -5.42 59.26
N ASP A 12 32.67 -5.00 60.19
CA ASP A 12 31.25 -5.30 60.15
C ASP A 12 30.75 -5.06 58.71
N ASP A 13 30.31 -6.14 58.07
CA ASP A 13 29.65 -6.13 56.77
C ASP A 13 28.35 -5.32 56.89
N ILE A 14 28.44 -4.00 56.77
CA ILE A 14 27.27 -3.14 56.57
C ILE A 14 26.80 -3.41 55.14
N GLN A 15 26.09 -4.53 54.94
CA GLN A 15 25.41 -4.80 53.69
C GLN A 15 24.38 -3.68 53.48
N PRO A 16 24.49 -2.84 52.43
CA PRO A 16 23.44 -1.89 52.14
C PRO A 16 22.18 -2.70 51.80
N LEU A 17 21.17 -2.63 52.65
CA LEU A 17 19.92 -3.37 52.45
C LEU A 17 19.12 -2.74 51.29
N TYR A 18 19.13 -3.42 50.14
CA TYR A 18 18.32 -3.12 48.97
C TYR A 18 17.55 -4.37 48.54
N ILE A 19 16.43 -4.18 47.84
CA ILE A 19 15.66 -5.30 47.30
C ILE A 19 16.34 -5.76 46.00
N PRO A 20 16.74 -7.03 45.88
CA PRO A 20 17.46 -7.52 44.72
C PRO A 20 16.62 -7.43 43.44
N SER A 21 17.29 -7.40 42.29
CA SER A 21 16.60 -7.50 41.00
C SER A 21 15.92 -8.85 40.86
N ASN A 22 14.73 -8.87 40.28
CA ASN A 22 14.01 -10.09 39.94
C ASN A 22 13.90 -10.20 38.39
N PRO A 23 13.39 -11.32 37.85
CA PRO A 23 13.27 -11.51 36.40
C PRO A 23 12.42 -10.47 35.66
N TYR A 24 11.64 -9.68 36.39
CA TYR A 24 10.67 -8.73 35.85
C TYR A 24 11.00 -7.28 36.18
N ALA A 25 11.93 -6.98 37.09
CA ALA A 25 12.25 -5.63 37.54
C ALA A 25 13.69 -5.51 38.07
N THR A 26 14.27 -4.32 37.92
CA THR A 26 15.62 -3.98 38.42
C THR A 26 15.65 -3.89 39.95
N SER A 27 16.84 -3.92 40.55
CA SER A 27 16.99 -3.74 42.00
C SER A 27 16.37 -2.42 42.47
N TYR A 28 15.79 -2.44 43.67
CA TYR A 28 15.09 -1.30 44.24
C TYR A 28 15.69 -0.90 45.58
N LYS A 29 15.89 0.40 45.75
CA LYS A 29 16.36 1.01 46.99
C LYS A 29 15.54 2.26 47.28
N SER A 30 15.09 2.41 48.52
CA SER A 30 14.39 3.61 48.97
C SER A 30 14.84 4.02 50.35
N THR A 31 14.37 5.16 50.82
CA THR A 31 14.61 5.59 52.20
C THR A 31 14.03 4.59 53.22
N TYR A 32 12.96 3.87 52.88
CA TYR A 32 12.34 2.87 53.74
C TYR A 32 13.17 1.59 53.88
N THR A 33 14.06 1.27 52.93
CA THR A 33 14.93 0.08 53.01
C THR A 33 16.19 0.32 53.84
N ILE A 34 16.35 1.53 54.42
CA ILE A 34 17.50 1.88 55.26
C ILE A 34 17.23 1.39 56.70
N PRO A 35 18.14 0.58 57.30
CA PRO A 35 17.94 0.01 58.64
C PRO A 35 17.83 1.08 59.74
N ASP A 36 18.48 2.23 59.57
CA ASP A 36 18.46 3.35 60.53
C ASP A 36 17.05 3.93 60.78
N ASN A 37 16.10 3.70 59.88
CA ASN A 37 14.73 4.16 60.04
C ASN A 37 13.88 3.24 60.93
N GLY A 38 14.34 2.02 61.23
CA GLY A 38 13.69 1.09 62.18
C GLY A 38 12.29 0.61 61.78
N ILE A 39 11.90 0.75 60.51
CA ILE A 39 10.57 0.37 60.00
C ILE A 39 10.55 -1.05 59.43
N LEU A 40 11.66 -1.50 58.83
CA LEU A 40 11.77 -2.81 58.18
C LEU A 40 12.98 -3.57 58.71
N ASP A 41 12.75 -4.83 59.09
CA ASP A 41 13.81 -5.76 59.48
C ASP A 41 14.40 -6.51 58.27
N ALA A 42 15.54 -7.17 58.46
CA ALA A 42 16.16 -8.00 57.41
C ALA A 42 15.22 -9.10 56.89
N GLN A 43 14.35 -9.64 57.75
CA GLN A 43 13.32 -10.62 57.38
C GLN A 43 12.20 -10.00 56.54
N ASP A 44 11.78 -8.76 56.86
CA ASP A 44 10.77 -8.05 56.09
C ASP A 44 11.24 -7.80 54.65
N LEU A 45 12.53 -7.57 54.43
CA LEU A 45 13.09 -7.38 53.10
C LEU A 45 13.03 -8.62 52.21
N VAL A 46 13.05 -9.82 52.81
CA VAL A 46 12.84 -11.09 52.09
C VAL A 46 11.38 -11.19 51.63
N LEU A 47 10.43 -10.78 52.46
CA LEU A 47 8.99 -10.75 52.10
C LEU A 47 8.69 -9.70 51.00
N LEU A 48 9.53 -8.68 50.87
CA LEU A 48 9.37 -7.60 49.90
C LEU A 48 10.14 -7.82 48.58
N GLN A 49 10.71 -9.01 48.34
CA GLN A 49 11.50 -9.31 47.13
C GLN A 49 10.77 -9.07 45.80
N HIS A 50 9.44 -9.15 45.80
CA HIS A 50 8.61 -8.96 44.61
C HIS A 50 7.90 -7.60 44.58
N LEU A 51 8.33 -6.64 45.40
CA LEU A 51 7.72 -5.31 45.48
C LEU A 51 8.00 -4.46 44.23
N ASN A 52 9.17 -4.63 43.62
CA ASN A 52 9.52 -4.04 42.34
C ASN A 52 8.75 -4.75 41.20
N CYS A 53 7.84 -4.02 40.56
CA CYS A 53 6.99 -4.57 39.51
C CYS A 53 7.20 -3.88 38.16
N SER A 54 7.50 -4.68 37.14
CA SER A 54 7.26 -4.34 35.73
C SER A 54 6.64 -5.52 34.98
N TYR A 55 5.83 -6.34 35.66
CA TYR A 55 5.23 -7.58 35.11
C TYR A 55 4.49 -7.39 33.78
N PHE A 56 3.83 -6.24 33.60
CA PHE A 56 3.11 -5.90 32.37
C PHE A 56 3.92 -5.02 31.41
N SER A 57 5.18 -4.70 31.72
CA SER A 57 6.04 -3.84 30.89
C SER A 57 7.42 -4.45 30.58
N SER A 58 7.82 -5.53 31.26
CA SER A 58 9.17 -6.10 31.23
C SER A 58 9.48 -6.96 30.00
N GLY A 59 8.66 -6.92 28.95
CA GLY A 59 8.78 -7.72 27.73
C GLY A 59 8.58 -9.24 27.92
N ARG A 60 8.81 -9.77 29.13
CA ARG A 60 8.56 -11.15 29.54
C ARG A 60 7.13 -11.30 30.10
N PRO A 61 6.36 -12.31 29.68
CA PRO A 61 5.04 -12.58 30.25
C PRO A 61 5.15 -12.99 31.73
N PRO A 62 4.28 -12.48 32.62
CA PRO A 62 4.28 -12.86 34.02
C PRO A 62 3.69 -14.27 34.24
N THR A 63 4.12 -14.94 35.30
CA THR A 63 3.51 -16.20 35.76
C THR A 63 2.51 -15.92 36.89
N LEU A 64 1.56 -16.84 37.11
CA LEU A 64 0.58 -16.69 38.19
C LEU A 64 1.26 -16.66 39.58
N LEU A 65 2.31 -17.46 39.78
CA LEU A 65 3.13 -17.42 40.99
C LEU A 65 3.71 -16.03 41.22
N ALA A 66 4.32 -15.43 40.19
CA ALA A 66 4.96 -14.14 40.32
C ALA A 66 3.95 -13.01 40.62
N LEU A 67 2.73 -13.10 40.07
CA LEU A 67 1.64 -12.18 40.41
C LEU A 67 1.17 -12.34 41.86
N LYS A 68 1.04 -13.59 42.36
CA LYS A 68 0.68 -13.85 43.77
C LYS A 68 1.78 -13.41 44.73
N GLN A 69 3.05 -13.64 44.42
CA GLN A 69 4.20 -13.15 45.20
C GLN A 69 4.25 -11.63 45.25
N HIS A 70 3.97 -10.95 44.13
CA HIS A 70 3.84 -9.50 44.11
C HIS A 70 2.69 -9.02 45.00
N ALA A 71 1.50 -9.62 44.88
CA ALA A 71 0.36 -9.28 45.73
C ALA A 71 0.64 -9.51 47.23
N HIS A 72 1.33 -10.61 47.56
CA HIS A 72 1.78 -10.92 48.92
C HIS A 72 2.72 -9.84 49.48
N SER A 73 3.73 -9.44 48.70
CA SER A 73 4.65 -8.36 49.08
C SER A 73 3.94 -7.01 49.28
N LEU A 74 2.95 -6.69 48.43
CA LEU A 74 2.13 -5.48 48.55
C LEU A 74 1.24 -5.49 49.79
N VAL A 75 0.60 -6.62 50.10
CA VAL A 75 -0.20 -6.75 51.32
C VAL A 75 0.68 -6.62 52.56
N ASN A 76 1.88 -7.18 52.53
CA ASN A 76 2.83 -7.08 53.63
C ASN A 76 3.31 -5.64 53.88
N ILE A 77 3.62 -4.86 52.84
CA ILE A 77 3.97 -3.45 53.04
C ILE A 77 2.76 -2.62 53.51
N ILE A 78 1.55 -2.89 52.99
CA ILE A 78 0.33 -2.22 53.43
C ILE A 78 0.06 -2.54 54.91
N ARG A 79 0.24 -3.80 55.34
CA ARG A 79 0.11 -4.23 56.74
C ARG A 79 1.03 -3.44 57.68
N LYS A 80 2.24 -3.11 57.23
CA LYS A 80 3.23 -2.34 58.00
C LYS A 80 2.93 -0.84 58.01
N LEU A 81 2.40 -0.28 56.92
CA LEU A 81 2.08 1.14 56.81
C LEU A 81 0.73 1.53 57.43
N ALA A 82 -0.27 0.66 57.30
CA ALA A 82 -1.64 0.90 57.74
C ALA A 82 -2.04 -0.15 58.78
N LEU A 83 -1.78 0.17 60.05
CA LEU A 83 -2.16 -0.66 61.17
C LEU A 83 -3.69 -0.82 61.23
N THR A 84 -4.17 -2.05 61.13
CA THR A 84 -5.60 -2.35 61.24
C THR A 84 -6.04 -2.27 62.70
N THR A 85 -7.10 -1.50 62.96
CA THR A 85 -7.71 -1.34 64.29
C THR A 85 -8.76 -2.41 64.61
N ASN A 86 -9.23 -3.16 63.60
CA ASN A 86 -10.21 -4.24 63.72
C ASN A 86 -9.64 -5.57 63.24
N THR A 87 -9.88 -6.64 64.02
CA THR A 87 -9.39 -8.00 63.76
C THR A 87 -10.31 -8.74 62.79
N ARG A 88 -9.97 -8.72 61.49
CA ARG A 88 -10.26 -9.86 60.61
C ARG A 88 -8.92 -10.48 60.23
N HIS A 89 -8.79 -11.77 60.51
CA HIS A 89 -7.51 -12.46 60.43
C HIS A 89 -7.15 -12.76 58.97
N VAL A 90 -5.97 -12.27 58.57
CA VAL A 90 -5.23 -12.65 57.37
C VAL A 90 -3.84 -13.02 57.87
N GLY A 91 -3.41 -14.26 57.64
CA GLY A 91 -2.20 -14.85 58.26
C GLY A 91 -2.47 -16.14 59.04
N PRO A 92 -1.40 -16.80 59.53
CA PRO A 92 -1.48 -18.15 60.07
C PRO A 92 -2.42 -18.23 61.28
N ILE A 93 -3.41 -19.10 61.17
CA ILE A 93 -4.40 -19.36 62.21
C ILE A 93 -3.79 -20.40 63.17
N GLU A 94 -3.24 -19.98 64.30
CA GLU A 94 -3.01 -20.88 65.45
C GLU A 94 -4.33 -21.30 66.13
N PHE A 95 -5.49 -20.78 65.68
CA PHE A 95 -6.81 -21.11 66.22
C PHE A 95 -7.59 -22.09 65.34
N GLN A 96 -7.41 -23.38 65.60
CA GLN A 96 -7.97 -24.53 64.89
C GLN A 96 -9.50 -24.55 64.62
N ASP A 97 -10.30 -23.57 65.05
CA ASP A 97 -11.77 -23.72 65.11
C ASP A 97 -12.64 -22.58 64.52
N SER A 98 -12.11 -21.48 63.96
CA SER A 98 -13.01 -20.40 63.49
C SER A 98 -12.51 -19.43 62.40
N GLY A 99 -11.64 -19.85 61.49
CA GLY A 99 -11.22 -19.03 60.35
C GLY A 99 -11.47 -19.72 59.02
N TYR A 100 -11.98 -18.98 58.03
CA TYR A 100 -12.03 -19.44 56.64
C TYR A 100 -10.58 -19.54 56.11
N ARG A 101 -10.09 -20.76 55.89
CA ARG A 101 -8.83 -21.01 55.16
C ARG A 101 -9.15 -21.14 53.67
N PHE A 102 -8.38 -20.48 52.82
CA PHE A 102 -8.50 -20.64 51.38
C PHE A 102 -7.91 -22.00 50.97
N GLU A 103 -8.54 -22.69 50.03
CA GLU A 103 -7.98 -23.95 49.52
C GLU A 103 -6.66 -23.68 48.79
N GLU A 104 -5.72 -24.63 48.87
CA GLU A 104 -4.42 -24.50 48.23
C GLU A 104 -4.59 -24.48 46.69
N HIS A 105 -3.79 -23.64 46.01
CA HIS A 105 -3.85 -23.40 44.56
C HIS A 105 -5.06 -22.57 44.07
N GLU A 106 -5.93 -22.08 44.97
CA GLU A 106 -6.99 -21.13 44.61
C GLU A 106 -6.48 -19.68 44.51
N ALA A 107 -7.34 -18.74 44.11
CA ALA A 107 -6.96 -17.35 43.85
C ALA A 107 -6.33 -16.61 45.05
N PHE A 108 -6.71 -16.98 46.28
CA PHE A 108 -6.36 -16.27 47.51
C PHE A 108 -5.59 -17.12 48.52
N ASP A 109 -5.08 -18.27 48.11
CA ASP A 109 -4.27 -19.18 48.93
C ASP A 109 -3.07 -18.50 49.62
N TRP A 110 -2.43 -17.54 48.94
CA TRP A 110 -1.33 -16.72 49.45
C TRP A 110 -1.69 -15.83 50.65
N LEU A 111 -2.98 -15.62 50.95
CA LEU A 111 -3.42 -14.90 52.15
C LEU A 111 -3.42 -15.77 53.42
N ASN A 112 -3.24 -17.08 53.29
CA ASN A 112 -3.23 -18.01 54.41
C ASN A 112 -2.01 -17.80 55.34
N ASN A 113 -0.85 -17.40 54.79
CA ASN A 113 0.36 -17.10 55.57
C ASN A 113 1.07 -15.85 55.00
N LEU A 114 1.13 -14.78 55.79
CA LEU A 114 1.81 -13.53 55.42
C LEU A 114 3.21 -13.41 56.02
N ASP A 115 3.56 -14.26 56.97
CA ASP A 115 4.81 -14.12 57.74
C ASP A 115 5.99 -14.83 57.06
N GLU A 116 5.70 -15.69 56.08
CA GLU A 116 6.70 -16.37 55.24
C GLU A 116 6.53 -15.99 53.76
N PRO A 117 7.60 -15.99 52.96
CA PRO A 117 7.51 -15.78 51.51
C PRO A 117 6.57 -16.78 50.86
N TYR A 118 5.70 -16.30 49.97
CA TYR A 118 4.77 -17.18 49.29
C TYR A 118 5.48 -18.04 48.23
N GLU A 119 5.35 -19.35 48.39
CA GLU A 119 5.85 -20.38 47.47
C GLU A 119 4.71 -21.35 47.13
N ASN A 120 4.67 -21.81 45.87
CA ASN A 120 3.70 -22.79 45.40
C ASN A 120 4.33 -23.60 44.28
N ASP A 121 4.29 -24.92 44.39
CA ASP A 121 4.93 -25.87 43.46
C ASP A 121 4.00 -26.37 42.35
N ASP A 122 2.77 -25.87 42.25
CA ASP A 122 1.83 -26.31 41.22
C ASP A 122 2.32 -25.92 39.81
N PRO A 123 2.47 -26.87 38.87
CA PRO A 123 2.95 -26.59 37.53
C PRO A 123 2.21 -25.46 36.80
N SER A 124 0.89 -25.34 37.02
CA SER A 124 0.09 -24.30 36.35
C SER A 124 0.46 -22.88 36.79
N HIS A 125 1.01 -22.73 38.01
CA HIS A 125 1.42 -21.44 38.56
C HIS A 125 2.72 -20.90 37.95
N HIS A 126 3.52 -21.80 37.37
CA HIS A 126 4.80 -21.48 36.73
C HIS A 126 4.70 -21.27 35.22
N ASP A 127 3.54 -21.54 34.62
CA ASP A 127 3.32 -21.29 33.20
C ASP A 127 3.18 -19.78 32.92
N PRO A 128 3.86 -19.25 31.88
CA PRO A 128 3.74 -17.84 31.52
C PRO A 128 2.37 -17.51 30.95
N LEU A 129 1.78 -16.42 31.44
CA LEU A 129 0.48 -15.91 31.02
C LEU A 129 0.65 -15.04 29.77
N TRP A 130 0.86 -15.69 28.62
CA TRP A 130 1.03 -15.03 27.32
C TRP A 130 -0.14 -14.12 26.93
N ALA A 131 -1.37 -14.44 27.34
CA ALA A 131 -2.55 -13.62 27.07
C ALA A 131 -2.52 -12.24 27.77
N LEU A 132 -1.73 -12.09 28.83
CA LEU A 132 -1.56 -10.84 29.57
C LEU A 132 -0.30 -10.07 29.13
N GLN A 133 0.44 -10.59 28.16
CA GLN A 133 1.65 -9.92 27.69
C GLN A 133 1.27 -8.60 27.00
N ASN A 134 2.03 -7.56 27.33
CA ASN A 134 1.84 -6.26 26.71
C ASN A 134 2.22 -6.30 25.23
N THR A 135 1.28 -5.89 24.38
CA THR A 135 1.47 -5.78 22.93
C THR A 135 2.06 -4.45 22.52
N VAL A 136 2.11 -3.46 23.42
CA VAL A 136 2.75 -2.16 23.20
C VAL A 136 4.25 -2.28 23.45
N LYS A 137 5.03 -1.94 22.44
CA LYS A 137 6.50 -1.93 22.49
C LYS A 137 7.03 -0.63 23.09
N THR A 138 6.51 0.49 22.60
CA THR A 138 7.00 1.83 22.92
C THR A 138 5.84 2.80 22.87
N GLU A 139 5.84 3.78 23.78
CA GLU A 139 4.89 4.89 23.77
C GLU A 139 5.69 6.19 23.78
N SER A 140 5.44 7.05 22.80
CA SER A 140 6.06 8.36 22.69
C SER A 140 4.97 9.41 22.55
N GLU A 141 5.09 10.53 23.27
CA GLU A 141 4.15 11.65 23.14
C GLU A 141 4.06 12.18 21.70
N THR A 142 5.14 12.05 20.92
CA THR A 142 5.23 12.57 19.55
C THR A 142 4.71 11.59 18.49
N PHE A 143 5.01 10.30 18.65
CA PHE A 143 4.74 9.26 17.65
C PHE A 143 3.57 8.35 18.02
N GLY A 144 3.00 8.52 19.21
CA GLY A 144 1.93 7.70 19.73
C GLY A 144 2.41 6.34 20.24
N ILE A 145 1.51 5.36 20.20
CA ILE A 145 1.71 4.00 20.69
C ILE A 145 2.22 3.15 19.53
N GLU A 146 3.38 2.52 19.72
CA GLU A 146 3.96 1.55 18.79
C GLU A 146 3.75 0.13 19.33
N HIS A 147 3.13 -0.72 18.51
CA HIS A 147 2.89 -2.12 18.86
C HIS A 147 4.05 -3.03 18.44
N HIS A 148 4.18 -4.17 19.11
CA HIS A 148 5.07 -5.23 18.69
C HIS A 148 4.62 -5.83 17.35
N CYS A 149 5.58 -6.13 16.48
CA CYS A 149 5.28 -6.80 15.22
C CYS A 149 4.69 -8.21 15.49
N PRO A 150 3.56 -8.59 14.85
CA PRO A 150 2.91 -9.89 15.07
C PRO A 150 3.77 -11.08 14.61
N LEU A 151 4.78 -10.84 13.77
CA LEU A 151 5.73 -11.86 13.30
C LEU A 151 6.93 -12.05 14.24
N THR A 152 7.02 -11.29 15.34
CA THR A 152 8.11 -11.42 16.33
C THR A 152 8.08 -12.79 16.97
N LEU A 153 9.20 -13.49 16.90
CA LEU A 153 9.41 -14.80 17.53
C LEU A 153 9.99 -14.59 18.93
N VAL A 154 9.39 -15.28 19.91
CA VAL A 154 9.84 -15.29 21.30
C VAL A 154 10.05 -16.75 21.72
N GLU A 155 11.13 -17.01 22.45
CA GLU A 155 11.41 -18.34 23.01
C GLU A 155 10.33 -18.74 24.02
N ASP A 156 9.80 -19.96 23.88
CA ASP A 156 8.80 -20.47 24.82
C ASP A 156 9.47 -20.85 26.15
N SER A 157 8.95 -20.30 27.25
CA SER A 157 9.47 -20.54 28.61
C SER A 157 8.40 -21.15 29.50
N GLY A 158 8.79 -21.86 30.55
CA GLY A 158 7.86 -22.49 31.50
C GLY A 158 7.87 -24.02 31.46
N PRO A 159 7.28 -24.68 32.47
CA PRO A 159 7.29 -26.14 32.60
C PRO A 159 6.50 -26.85 31.49
N SER A 160 5.49 -26.19 30.92
CA SER A 160 4.72 -26.70 29.79
C SER A 160 5.39 -26.49 28.42
N SER A 161 6.54 -25.79 28.35
CA SER A 161 7.21 -25.54 27.07
C SER A 161 7.95 -26.78 26.56
N LYS A 162 7.86 -27.05 25.26
CA LYS A 162 8.71 -28.04 24.61
C LYS A 162 10.03 -27.32 24.30
N GLY A 163 11.11 -27.75 24.94
CA GLY A 163 12.41 -27.07 24.81
C GLY A 163 12.79 -26.79 23.35
N GLY A 164 13.03 -25.52 23.04
CA GLY A 164 13.39 -25.03 21.70
C GLY A 164 12.22 -24.58 20.82
N ASP A 165 10.97 -24.61 21.31
CA ASP A 165 9.82 -24.11 20.56
C ASP A 165 9.78 -22.56 20.55
N GLN A 166 9.33 -21.99 19.43
CA GLN A 166 9.22 -20.54 19.25
C GLN A 166 7.76 -20.14 19.10
N ARG A 167 7.32 -19.18 19.92
CA ARG A 167 5.95 -18.66 19.89
C ARG A 167 5.89 -17.29 19.23
N ARG A 168 4.71 -16.96 18.72
CA ARG A 168 4.34 -15.63 18.23
C ARG A 168 3.25 -15.06 19.13
N PRO A 169 3.61 -14.46 20.27
CA PRO A 169 2.61 -14.07 21.25
C PRO A 169 1.75 -12.89 20.81
N TYR A 170 2.31 -12.03 19.95
CA TYR A 170 1.62 -10.85 19.40
C TYR A 170 0.77 -11.16 18.15
N MET A 171 0.60 -12.45 17.82
CA MET A 171 -0.10 -12.86 16.60
C MET A 171 -1.60 -12.97 16.86
N THR A 172 -2.33 -11.87 16.66
CA THR A 172 -3.79 -11.90 16.51
C THR A 172 -4.19 -11.75 15.04
N HIS A 173 -5.40 -12.20 14.68
CA HIS A 173 -5.91 -12.01 13.32
C HIS A 173 -5.96 -10.53 12.92
N HIS A 174 -6.32 -9.65 13.86
CA HIS A 174 -6.36 -8.21 13.62
C HIS A 174 -4.96 -7.65 13.39
N ASP A 175 -4.00 -7.97 14.25
CA ASP A 175 -2.63 -7.46 14.14
C ASP A 175 -1.93 -7.93 12.87
N LEU A 176 -2.19 -9.18 12.44
CA LEU A 176 -1.70 -9.69 11.15
C LEU A 176 -2.25 -8.90 9.95
N VAL A 177 -3.53 -8.50 10.01
CA VAL A 177 -4.15 -7.70 8.94
C VAL A 177 -3.58 -6.28 8.93
N MET A 178 -3.43 -5.66 10.10
CA MET A 178 -2.84 -4.32 10.21
C MET A 178 -1.38 -4.32 9.74
N HIS A 179 -0.60 -5.32 10.13
CA HIS A 179 0.78 -5.47 9.67
C HIS A 179 0.87 -5.70 8.15
N ALA A 180 -0.05 -6.49 7.59
CA ALA A 180 -0.14 -6.66 6.14
C ALA A 180 -0.50 -5.34 5.44
N ASN A 181 -1.41 -4.55 6.02
CA ASN A 181 -1.78 -3.23 5.49
C ASN A 181 -0.59 -2.26 5.50
N GLU A 182 0.15 -2.16 6.59
CA GLU A 182 1.38 -1.35 6.68
C GLU A 182 2.39 -1.73 5.59
N CYS A 183 2.60 -3.04 5.37
CA CYS A 183 3.47 -3.52 4.30
C CYS A 183 2.95 -3.11 2.91
N LEU A 184 1.64 -3.17 2.68
CA LEU A 184 1.03 -2.76 1.41
C LEU A 184 1.12 -1.25 1.19
N GLU A 185 0.97 -0.43 2.23
CA GLU A 185 1.12 1.02 2.15
C GLU A 185 2.55 1.44 1.82
N ILE A 186 3.55 0.78 2.45
CA ILE A 186 4.96 1.00 2.13
C ILE A 186 5.22 0.68 0.66
N LEU A 187 4.76 -0.49 0.20
CA LEU A 187 4.90 -0.90 -1.19
C LEU A 187 4.19 0.07 -2.14
N ASP A 188 2.96 0.49 -1.83
CA ASP A 188 2.22 1.43 -2.68
C ASP A 188 2.93 2.79 -2.77
N HIS A 189 3.49 3.29 -1.67
CA HIS A 189 4.28 4.53 -1.67
C HIS A 189 5.56 4.38 -2.49
N GLU A 190 6.31 3.28 -2.33
CA GLU A 190 7.52 3.01 -3.13
C GLU A 190 7.22 2.96 -4.63
N TYR A 191 6.11 2.35 -5.02
CA TYR A 191 5.68 2.24 -6.41
C TYR A 191 4.79 3.40 -6.87
N GLY A 192 4.51 4.39 -6.02
CA GLY A 192 3.57 5.48 -6.30
C GLY A 192 3.90 6.26 -7.57
N ALA A 193 5.20 6.48 -7.86
CA ALA A 193 5.65 7.14 -9.08
C ALA A 193 5.39 6.34 -10.37
N THR A 194 5.23 5.03 -10.27
CA THR A 194 5.06 4.09 -11.40
C THR A 194 3.63 3.57 -11.58
N GLY A 195 2.69 3.99 -10.72
CA GLY A 195 1.30 3.55 -10.74
C GLY A 195 0.84 2.74 -9.52
N GLY A 196 1.56 2.84 -8.40
CA GLY A 196 1.21 2.20 -7.13
C GLY A 196 1.43 0.68 -7.14
N LEU A 197 0.80 -0.02 -6.21
CA LEU A 197 0.96 -1.47 -6.01
C LEU A 197 0.78 -2.32 -7.30
N MET A 198 -0.06 -1.86 -8.23
CA MET A 198 -0.33 -2.57 -9.49
C MET A 198 0.86 -2.56 -10.46
N SER A 199 1.81 -1.63 -10.35
CA SER A 199 2.99 -1.59 -11.22
C SER A 199 4.10 -2.57 -10.81
N MET A 200 3.98 -3.19 -9.62
CA MET A 200 4.95 -4.15 -9.08
C MET A 200 5.09 -5.38 -9.97
N LEU A 201 4.03 -5.75 -10.70
CA LEU A 201 4.05 -6.86 -11.63
C LEU A 201 4.38 -6.35 -13.04
N PRO A 202 5.42 -6.88 -13.70
CA PRO A 202 5.71 -6.49 -15.07
C PRO A 202 4.56 -6.95 -15.96
N THR A 203 3.88 -5.98 -16.58
CA THR A 203 3.01 -6.22 -17.72
C THR A 203 3.84 -6.94 -18.78
N GLY A 204 3.32 -8.00 -19.40
CA GLY A 204 4.04 -8.83 -20.37
C GLY A 204 4.57 -8.13 -21.63
N PHE A 205 4.50 -6.80 -21.70
CA PHE A 205 5.21 -5.98 -22.67
C PHE A 205 6.65 -5.81 -22.19
N GLU A 206 7.62 -6.21 -23.01
CA GLU A 206 9.02 -5.86 -22.79
C GLU A 206 9.13 -4.35 -22.56
N ALA A 207 9.37 -3.96 -21.31
CA ALA A 207 9.58 -2.57 -20.98
C ALA A 207 10.73 -2.04 -21.87
N PRO A 208 10.58 -0.84 -22.46
CA PRO A 208 11.66 -0.16 -23.18
C PRO A 208 12.96 -0.24 -22.37
N LYS A 209 14.10 -0.41 -23.02
CA LYS A 209 15.42 -0.61 -22.36
C LYS A 209 15.72 0.43 -21.27
N ASP A 210 15.15 1.62 -21.40
CA ASP A 210 15.28 2.75 -20.48
C ASP A 210 14.52 2.54 -19.14
N LEU A 211 13.39 1.81 -19.16
CA LEU A 211 12.62 1.44 -17.95
C LEU A 211 13.22 0.23 -17.23
N LYS A 212 13.90 -0.68 -17.95
CA LYS A 212 14.66 -1.79 -17.33
C LYS A 212 15.85 -1.30 -16.50
N ALA A 213 16.41 -0.13 -16.82
CA ALA A 213 17.47 0.49 -16.02
C ALA A 213 16.93 1.16 -14.75
N ALA A 214 15.67 1.62 -14.76
CA ALA A 214 14.99 2.21 -13.60
C ALA A 214 14.39 1.15 -12.66
N GLN A 215 13.88 0.04 -13.21
CA GLN A 215 13.44 -1.13 -12.43
C GLN A 215 14.65 -2.00 -12.09
N GLY A 216 15.41 -1.61 -11.07
CA GLY A 216 16.58 -2.36 -10.56
C GLY A 216 16.27 -3.71 -9.90
N MET A 217 15.09 -4.31 -10.12
CA MET A 217 14.80 -5.66 -9.60
C MET A 217 15.39 -6.71 -10.54
N SER A 218 16.13 -7.66 -9.96
CA SER A 218 16.58 -8.83 -10.73
C SER A 218 15.37 -9.61 -11.25
N GLU A 219 15.47 -10.19 -12.43
CA GLU A 219 14.41 -11.00 -13.06
C GLU A 219 13.86 -12.10 -12.13
N ARG A 220 14.72 -12.62 -11.22
CA ARG A 220 14.34 -13.57 -10.16
C ARG A 220 13.44 -12.98 -9.08
N GLN A 221 13.61 -11.71 -8.71
CA GLN A 221 12.76 -11.04 -7.74
C GLN A 221 11.36 -10.77 -8.32
N LEU A 222 11.28 -10.45 -9.62
CA LEU A 222 10.01 -10.27 -10.32
C LEU A 222 9.26 -11.61 -10.48
N GLU A 223 9.98 -12.70 -10.75
CA GLU A 223 9.39 -14.05 -10.75
C GLU A 223 8.91 -14.46 -9.35
N GLY A 224 9.68 -14.14 -8.31
CA GLY A 224 9.26 -14.30 -6.92
C GLY A 224 8.01 -13.50 -6.57
N ALA A 225 7.92 -12.25 -7.05
CA ALA A 225 6.75 -11.39 -6.86
C ALA A 225 5.51 -11.91 -7.58
N ARG A 226 5.64 -12.55 -8.75
CA ARG A 226 4.50 -13.19 -9.43
C ARG A 226 3.98 -14.42 -8.69
N ASN A 227 4.88 -15.18 -8.09
CA ASN A 227 4.52 -16.43 -7.40
C ASN A 227 3.98 -16.20 -5.98
N CYS A 228 4.12 -14.99 -5.42
CA CYS A 228 3.53 -14.68 -4.12
C CYS A 228 2.01 -14.52 -4.21
N LEU A 229 1.30 -14.75 -3.10
CA LEU A 229 -0.17 -14.61 -3.04
C LEU A 229 -0.63 -13.20 -3.44
N LEU A 230 0.14 -12.17 -3.05
CA LEU A 230 -0.12 -10.79 -3.44
C LEU A 230 -0.04 -10.60 -4.96
N GLY A 231 1.01 -11.13 -5.60
CA GLY A 231 1.18 -11.07 -7.05
C GLY A 231 0.09 -11.82 -7.81
N GLN A 232 -0.29 -13.01 -7.34
CA GLN A 232 -1.42 -13.75 -7.94
C GLN A 232 -2.73 -12.97 -7.85
N TRP A 233 -2.98 -12.32 -6.71
CA TRP A 233 -4.16 -11.47 -6.52
C TRP A 233 -4.14 -10.24 -7.44
N LEU A 234 -3.01 -9.53 -7.52
CA LEU A 234 -2.86 -8.36 -8.38
C LEU A 234 -2.97 -8.71 -9.87
N LEU A 235 -2.36 -9.81 -10.32
CA LEU A 235 -2.50 -10.32 -11.69
C LEU A 235 -3.97 -10.60 -12.01
N ASN A 236 -4.69 -11.28 -11.11
CA ASN A 236 -6.11 -11.55 -11.29
C ASN A 236 -6.92 -10.25 -11.39
N HIS A 237 -6.60 -9.24 -10.58
CA HIS A 237 -7.28 -7.95 -10.62
C HIS A 237 -7.04 -7.20 -11.94
N GLN A 238 -5.79 -7.16 -12.43
CA GLN A 238 -5.45 -6.57 -13.73
C GLN A 238 -6.17 -7.29 -14.88
N HIS A 239 -6.18 -8.62 -14.85
CA HIS A 239 -6.88 -9.43 -15.84
C HIS A 239 -8.40 -9.18 -15.83
N LEU A 240 -9.00 -9.02 -14.65
CA LEU A 240 -10.43 -8.72 -14.52
C LEU A 240 -10.78 -7.36 -15.12
N MET A 241 -9.97 -6.33 -14.85
CA MET A 241 -10.16 -4.99 -15.42
C MET A 241 -10.02 -4.98 -16.94
N GLY A 242 -9.01 -5.67 -17.48
CA GLY A 242 -8.85 -5.81 -18.93
C GLY A 242 -10.06 -6.49 -19.60
N ARG A 243 -10.58 -7.56 -18.99
CA ARG A 243 -11.79 -8.25 -19.50
C ARG A 243 -13.03 -7.38 -19.43
N MET A 244 -13.19 -6.58 -18.38
CA MET A 244 -14.33 -5.69 -18.22
C MET A 244 -14.34 -4.62 -19.32
N HIS A 245 -13.18 -4.02 -19.61
CA HIS A 245 -13.04 -3.02 -20.66
C HIS A 245 -13.41 -3.57 -22.06
N GLU A 246 -12.95 -4.77 -22.40
CA GLU A 246 -13.32 -5.42 -23.66
C GLU A 246 -14.81 -5.80 -23.72
N LEU A 247 -15.38 -6.20 -22.59
CA LEU A 247 -16.82 -6.44 -22.48
C LEU A 247 -17.60 -5.15 -22.71
N GLU A 248 -17.16 -4.02 -22.16
CA GLU A 248 -17.76 -2.70 -22.38
C GLU A 248 -17.69 -2.29 -23.85
N ILE A 249 -16.56 -2.48 -24.53
CA ILE A 249 -16.42 -2.19 -25.97
C ILE A 249 -17.36 -3.06 -26.79
N SER A 250 -17.35 -4.38 -26.57
CA SER A 250 -18.21 -5.30 -27.31
C SER A 250 -19.69 -5.06 -27.04
N TYR A 251 -20.04 -4.69 -25.80
CA TYR A 251 -21.39 -4.30 -25.41
C TYR A 251 -21.83 -3.00 -26.07
N ALA A 252 -20.97 -1.98 -26.14
CA ALA A 252 -21.24 -0.73 -26.85
C ALA A 252 -21.48 -0.99 -28.35
N ASN A 253 -20.60 -1.76 -28.99
CA ASN A 253 -20.78 -2.15 -30.39
C ASN A 253 -22.08 -2.94 -30.62
N ALA A 254 -22.46 -3.82 -29.69
CA ALA A 254 -23.72 -4.56 -29.78
C ALA A 254 -24.95 -3.65 -29.57
N LEU A 255 -24.86 -2.65 -28.68
CA LEU A 255 -25.91 -1.65 -28.49
C LEU A 255 -26.10 -0.80 -29.75
N ASP A 256 -25.04 -0.34 -30.40
CA ASP A 256 -25.13 0.43 -31.66
C ASP A 256 -25.86 -0.38 -32.75
N VAL A 257 -25.55 -1.68 -32.81
CA VAL A 257 -26.21 -2.62 -33.73
C VAL A 257 -27.69 -2.84 -33.37
N MET A 258 -28.04 -2.93 -32.08
CA MET A 258 -29.42 -3.19 -31.63
C MET A 258 -30.31 -1.95 -31.52
N ALA A 259 -29.74 -0.76 -31.36
CA ALA A 259 -30.47 0.51 -31.25
C ALA A 259 -31.15 0.94 -32.56
N GLY A 260 -30.99 0.16 -33.64
CA GLY A 260 -31.66 0.37 -34.91
C GLY A 260 -30.86 1.21 -35.91
N GLU A 261 -29.60 1.53 -35.61
CA GLU A 261 -28.69 2.21 -36.54
C GLU A 261 -28.12 1.27 -37.61
N ALA A 262 -28.04 -0.03 -37.29
CA ALA A 262 -27.74 -1.10 -38.25
C ALA A 262 -28.94 -2.04 -38.41
N LEU A 263 -29.48 -2.14 -39.62
CA LEU A 263 -30.53 -3.12 -39.94
C LEU A 263 -29.88 -4.50 -40.10
N VAL A 264 -29.74 -5.23 -39.00
CA VAL A 264 -29.19 -6.61 -39.02
C VAL A 264 -30.12 -7.49 -39.85
N PRO A 265 -29.63 -8.18 -40.89
CA PRO A 265 -30.45 -9.11 -41.65
C PRO A 265 -31.09 -10.14 -40.70
N GLN A 266 -32.41 -10.30 -40.77
CA GLN A 266 -33.17 -11.28 -39.96
C GLN A 266 -32.61 -12.72 -40.05
N GLN A 267 -31.82 -12.99 -41.09
CA GLN A 267 -31.07 -14.23 -41.29
C GLN A 267 -30.09 -14.55 -40.15
N MET A 268 -29.50 -13.54 -39.49
CA MET A 268 -28.65 -13.69 -38.29
C MET A 268 -29.45 -14.05 -37.03
N LEU A 269 -30.75 -13.70 -36.99
CA LEU A 269 -31.70 -14.05 -35.93
C LEU A 269 -32.48 -15.34 -36.25
N GLY A 270 -32.27 -15.90 -37.45
CA GLY A 270 -32.89 -17.14 -37.91
C GLY A 270 -32.35 -18.37 -37.20
N ARG A 271 -33.18 -19.41 -37.10
CA ARG A 271 -32.88 -20.69 -36.44
C ARG A 271 -31.64 -21.42 -37.01
N SER A 272 -31.17 -20.99 -38.19
CA SER A 272 -30.01 -21.53 -38.92
C SER A 272 -28.66 -20.93 -38.53
N GLY A 273 -28.61 -19.86 -37.72
CA GLY A 273 -27.35 -19.26 -37.27
C GLY A 273 -26.53 -18.58 -38.39
N PRO A 274 -25.33 -18.04 -38.07
CA PRO A 274 -24.50 -17.25 -38.99
C PRO A 274 -23.96 -18.02 -40.20
N ASP A 275 -23.89 -19.36 -40.13
CA ASP A 275 -23.41 -20.23 -41.22
C ASP A 275 -24.52 -20.68 -42.18
N GLY A 276 -25.76 -20.21 -41.98
CA GLY A 276 -26.91 -20.57 -42.79
C GLY A 276 -26.93 -19.84 -44.13
N VAL A 277 -26.33 -20.43 -45.17
CA VAL A 277 -26.51 -19.97 -46.56
C VAL A 277 -27.96 -20.23 -46.98
N SER A 278 -28.78 -19.18 -47.00
CA SER A 278 -30.15 -19.23 -47.52
C SER A 278 -30.10 -19.52 -49.02
N GLY A 279 -30.27 -20.78 -49.41
CA GLY A 279 -30.28 -21.26 -50.80
C GLY A 279 -31.49 -20.82 -51.64
N GLY A 280 -32.18 -19.74 -51.28
CA GLY A 280 -33.32 -19.21 -52.02
C GLY A 280 -33.49 -17.73 -51.76
N ARG A 281 -33.81 -16.97 -52.81
CA ARG A 281 -34.18 -15.54 -52.73
C ARG A 281 -35.35 -15.37 -51.75
N GLU A 282 -35.06 -14.97 -50.52
CA GLU A 282 -36.06 -14.39 -49.63
C GLU A 282 -36.47 -13.03 -50.18
N ILE A 283 -37.78 -12.81 -50.28
CA ILE A 283 -38.37 -11.56 -50.78
C ILE A 283 -38.18 -10.50 -49.68
N VAL A 284 -37.14 -9.69 -49.85
CA VAL A 284 -36.89 -8.49 -49.03
C VAL A 284 -37.86 -7.39 -49.49
N TYR A 285 -38.58 -6.75 -48.55
CA TYR A 285 -39.39 -5.56 -48.82
C TYR A 285 -38.52 -4.44 -49.44
N PRO A 286 -39.03 -3.63 -50.40
CA PRO A 286 -38.20 -2.67 -51.13
C PRO A 286 -37.63 -1.59 -50.19
N GLN A 287 -36.33 -1.66 -49.93
CA GLN A 287 -35.59 -0.67 -49.15
C GLN A 287 -35.02 0.44 -50.05
N ASP A 288 -35.88 1.16 -50.77
CA ASP A 288 -35.44 2.19 -51.74
C ASP A 288 -35.04 3.53 -51.08
N LYS A 289 -34.37 3.51 -49.91
CA LYS A 289 -33.77 4.72 -49.32
C LYS A 289 -32.28 4.86 -49.66
N PHE A 290 -31.55 3.74 -49.69
CA PHE A 290 -30.13 3.70 -50.04
C PHE A 290 -29.92 2.79 -51.26
N VAL A 291 -29.46 3.37 -52.36
CA VAL A 291 -29.11 2.63 -53.57
C VAL A 291 -27.59 2.55 -53.63
N LEU A 292 -27.03 1.36 -53.44
CA LEU A 292 -25.60 1.12 -53.61
C LEU A 292 -25.25 1.28 -55.08
N VAL A 293 -24.50 2.33 -55.41
CA VAL A 293 -24.07 2.56 -56.79
C VAL A 293 -22.76 1.83 -56.98
N ASN A 294 -22.82 0.73 -57.72
CA ASN A 294 -21.67 0.05 -58.26
C ASN A 294 -20.77 -0.64 -57.21
N SER A 295 -21.33 -1.45 -56.31
CA SER A 295 -20.51 -2.39 -55.53
C SER A 295 -20.06 -3.56 -56.42
N GLY A 296 -19.00 -3.34 -57.19
CA GLY A 296 -18.35 -4.40 -57.96
C GLY A 296 -17.72 -5.46 -57.04
N PRO A 297 -17.42 -6.67 -57.56
CA PRO A 297 -16.78 -7.73 -56.79
C PRO A 297 -15.45 -7.29 -56.16
N ASP A 298 -14.77 -6.30 -56.73
CA ASP A 298 -13.51 -5.75 -56.24
C ASP A 298 -13.64 -5.02 -54.88
N VAL A 299 -14.75 -4.29 -54.67
CA VAL A 299 -15.00 -3.55 -53.44
C VAL A 299 -15.43 -4.49 -52.33
N THR A 300 -16.31 -5.44 -52.67
CA THR A 300 -16.71 -6.51 -51.75
C THR A 300 -15.49 -7.34 -51.32
N GLY A 301 -14.62 -7.71 -52.25
CA GLY A 301 -13.37 -8.41 -51.95
C GLY A 301 -12.35 -7.57 -51.18
N TYR A 302 -12.38 -6.23 -51.30
CA TYR A 302 -11.56 -5.35 -50.48
C TYR A 302 -12.09 -5.28 -49.03
N ILE A 303 -13.39 -5.13 -48.84
CA ILE A 303 -14.04 -5.10 -47.52
C ILE A 303 -13.81 -6.42 -46.77
N HIS A 304 -13.99 -7.57 -47.45
CA HIS A 304 -13.70 -8.86 -46.84
C HIS A 304 -12.23 -8.99 -46.43
N ARG A 305 -11.27 -8.54 -47.26
CA ARG A 305 -9.84 -8.54 -46.88
C ARG A 305 -9.56 -7.68 -45.65
N LEU A 306 -10.26 -6.57 -45.47
CA LEU A 306 -10.14 -5.73 -44.27
C LEU A 306 -10.72 -6.42 -43.04
N LEU A 307 -11.87 -7.09 -43.18
CA LEU A 307 -12.47 -7.89 -42.12
C LEU A 307 -11.56 -9.06 -41.73
N ASP A 308 -11.05 -9.82 -42.70
CA ASP A 308 -10.14 -10.94 -42.47
C ASP A 308 -8.85 -10.47 -41.77
N ALA A 309 -8.34 -9.30 -42.15
CA ALA A 309 -7.16 -8.71 -41.49
C ALA A 309 -7.47 -8.28 -40.05
N ALA A 310 -8.63 -7.68 -39.80
CA ALA A 310 -9.06 -7.31 -38.44
C ALA A 310 -9.33 -8.55 -37.57
N GLU A 311 -9.95 -9.58 -38.12
CA GLU A 311 -10.19 -10.87 -37.47
C GLU A 311 -8.86 -11.56 -37.12
N ALA A 312 -7.88 -11.56 -38.03
CA ALA A 312 -6.55 -12.10 -37.74
C ALA A 312 -5.83 -11.37 -36.60
N GLN A 313 -6.00 -10.05 -36.48
CA GLN A 313 -5.45 -9.27 -35.36
C GLN A 313 -6.14 -9.62 -34.03
N ILE A 314 -7.46 -9.80 -34.06
CA ILE A 314 -8.23 -10.23 -32.89
C ILE A 314 -7.80 -11.64 -32.48
N GLU A 315 -7.68 -12.59 -33.41
CA GLU A 315 -7.24 -13.96 -33.14
C GLU A 315 -5.83 -14.02 -32.54
N GLN A 316 -4.92 -13.13 -32.97
CA GLN A 316 -3.58 -13.01 -32.36
C GLN A 316 -3.66 -12.54 -30.90
N LYS A 317 -4.47 -11.51 -30.61
CA LYS A 317 -4.70 -11.04 -29.23
C LYS A 317 -5.31 -12.14 -28.37
N GLU A 318 -6.28 -12.87 -28.91
CA GLU A 318 -6.94 -13.99 -28.24
C GLU A 318 -5.99 -15.14 -27.93
N LYS A 319 -5.05 -15.46 -28.83
CA LYS A 319 -3.99 -16.47 -28.57
C LYS A 319 -3.09 -16.05 -27.40
N ILE A 320 -2.71 -14.77 -27.34
CA ILE A 320 -1.91 -14.22 -26.23
C ILE A 320 -2.72 -14.34 -24.92
N TRP A 321 -4.01 -14.03 -24.95
CA TRP A 321 -4.89 -14.09 -23.78
C TRP A 321 -5.20 -15.50 -23.32
N LYS A 322 -5.29 -16.45 -24.26
CA LYS A 322 -5.40 -17.88 -23.95
C LYS A 322 -4.13 -18.37 -23.26
N ALA A 323 -2.96 -17.96 -23.75
CA ALA A 323 -1.68 -18.30 -23.14
C ALA A 323 -1.51 -17.68 -21.75
N SER A 324 -2.08 -16.49 -21.49
CA SER A 324 -2.05 -15.84 -20.18
C SER A 324 -3.18 -16.27 -19.23
N GLY A 325 -4.04 -17.21 -19.64
CA GLY A 325 -5.13 -17.75 -18.79
C GLY A 325 -6.24 -16.75 -18.45
N VAL A 326 -6.33 -15.64 -19.18
CA VAL A 326 -7.26 -14.54 -18.91
C VAL A 326 -8.69 -14.90 -19.33
N VAL A 327 -8.84 -15.76 -20.35
CA VAL A 327 -10.14 -16.07 -20.96
C VAL A 327 -10.63 -17.45 -20.49
N GLY A 328 -11.83 -17.50 -19.92
CA GLY A 328 -12.44 -18.77 -19.50
C GLY A 328 -12.81 -19.68 -20.68
N GLU A 329 -12.74 -20.99 -20.47
CA GLU A 329 -12.99 -22.02 -21.49
C GLU A 329 -14.35 -21.91 -22.20
N ARG A 330 -15.34 -21.27 -21.56
CA ARG A 330 -16.71 -21.11 -22.08
C ARG A 330 -16.86 -20.19 -23.28
N ILE A 331 -15.89 -19.29 -23.54
CA ILE A 331 -15.94 -18.37 -24.68
C ILE A 331 -15.57 -19.07 -25.99
N TRP A 332 -14.88 -20.20 -25.88
CA TRP A 332 -14.36 -20.97 -26.98
C TRP A 332 -15.38 -22.00 -27.46
N ARG A 333 -15.65 -22.07 -28.76
CA ARG A 333 -16.39 -23.17 -29.38
C ARG A 333 -15.48 -23.96 -30.31
N GLU A 334 -15.56 -25.27 -30.19
CA GLU A 334 -14.95 -26.17 -31.16
C GLU A 334 -15.91 -26.40 -32.32
N GLU A 335 -15.44 -26.09 -33.51
CA GLU A 335 -16.10 -26.49 -34.75
C GLU A 335 -15.87 -27.98 -35.02
N ARG A 336 -16.74 -28.62 -35.83
CA ARG A 336 -16.53 -30.00 -36.30
C ARG A 336 -15.32 -30.04 -37.23
N GLY A 337 -14.14 -30.19 -36.62
CA GLY A 337 -12.84 -30.07 -37.29
C GLY A 337 -11.69 -29.66 -36.36
N GLY A 338 -11.97 -29.37 -35.07
CA GLY A 338 -10.94 -29.07 -34.06
C GLY A 338 -10.42 -27.63 -34.10
N LYS A 339 -11.00 -26.76 -34.94
CA LYS A 339 -10.74 -25.31 -34.90
C LYS A 339 -11.58 -24.69 -33.80
N VAL A 340 -10.89 -23.94 -32.94
CA VAL A 340 -11.49 -23.25 -31.79
C VAL A 340 -11.55 -21.76 -32.13
N TYR A 341 -12.74 -21.17 -32.13
CA TYR A 341 -12.92 -19.74 -32.37
C TYR A 341 -13.74 -19.10 -31.25
N ALA A 342 -13.51 -17.81 -31.00
CA ALA A 342 -14.29 -17.01 -30.08
C ALA A 342 -15.44 -16.31 -30.82
N ARG A 343 -16.57 -16.11 -30.13
CA ARG A 343 -17.74 -15.44 -30.69
C ARG A 343 -17.58 -13.93 -30.53
N GLY A 344 -17.70 -13.16 -31.61
CA GLY A 344 -17.61 -11.70 -31.57
C GLY A 344 -18.11 -11.03 -32.85
N ILE A 345 -18.32 -9.72 -32.79
CA ILE A 345 -18.60 -8.87 -33.95
C ILE A 345 -17.29 -8.15 -34.29
N VAL A 346 -16.89 -8.16 -35.56
CA VAL A 346 -15.72 -7.41 -36.04
C VAL A 346 -16.19 -6.09 -36.66
N PRO A 347 -16.03 -4.95 -35.98
CA PRO A 347 -16.36 -3.65 -36.56
C PRO A 347 -15.25 -3.19 -37.51
N ILE A 348 -15.63 -2.59 -38.64
CA ILE A 348 -14.72 -1.88 -39.54
C ILE A 348 -15.35 -0.57 -40.00
N ASP A 349 -14.55 0.50 -39.96
CA ASP A 349 -14.98 1.80 -40.46
C ASP A 349 -14.50 1.96 -41.91
N VAL A 350 -15.45 2.12 -42.83
CA VAL A 350 -15.16 2.29 -44.26
C VAL A 350 -15.59 3.68 -44.73
N PRO A 351 -14.67 4.54 -45.21
CA PRO A 351 -15.02 5.86 -45.71
C PRO A 351 -15.93 5.73 -46.93
N SER A 352 -17.15 6.24 -46.78
CA SER A 352 -18.23 6.09 -47.76
C SER A 352 -18.69 7.46 -48.25
N ARG A 353 -18.91 7.59 -49.56
CA ARG A 353 -19.38 8.85 -50.17
C ARG A 353 -20.85 8.75 -50.55
N PHE A 354 -21.63 9.75 -50.15
CA PHE A 354 -23.06 9.85 -50.42
C PHE A 354 -23.34 10.84 -51.56
N TYR A 355 -24.17 10.45 -52.52
CA TYR A 355 -24.68 11.31 -53.59
C TYR A 355 -26.21 11.41 -53.49
N ARG A 356 -26.74 12.59 -53.84
CA ARG A 356 -28.18 12.85 -53.89
C ARG A 356 -28.53 13.58 -55.18
N ILE A 357 -29.70 13.29 -55.75
CA ILE A 357 -30.23 14.08 -56.86
C ILE A 357 -30.56 15.49 -56.36
N ARG A 358 -29.96 16.50 -56.99
CA ARG A 358 -30.18 17.91 -56.65
C ARG A 358 -31.65 18.29 -56.84
N GLY A 359 -32.22 19.04 -55.89
CA GLY A 359 -33.58 19.60 -55.98
C GLY A 359 -34.72 18.70 -55.50
N LYS A 360 -34.48 17.44 -55.12
CA LYS A 360 -35.52 16.49 -54.68
C LYS A 360 -35.60 16.21 -53.16
N GLY A 361 -34.84 16.95 -52.35
CA GLY A 361 -35.01 16.97 -50.89
C GLY A 361 -34.92 15.59 -50.21
N LEU A 362 -35.79 15.35 -49.24
CA LEU A 362 -35.89 14.09 -48.46
C LEU A 362 -36.47 12.91 -49.27
N GLN A 363 -37.04 13.16 -50.46
CA GLN A 363 -37.72 12.15 -51.27
C GLN A 363 -36.81 11.52 -52.34
N SER A 364 -35.58 12.00 -52.50
CA SER A 364 -34.64 11.41 -53.46
C SER A 364 -33.88 10.24 -52.85
N PRO A 365 -33.61 9.17 -53.63
CA PRO A 365 -32.73 8.10 -53.19
C PRO A 365 -31.33 8.65 -52.89
N LEU A 366 -30.72 8.13 -51.83
CA LEU A 366 -29.32 8.37 -51.50
C LEU A 366 -28.48 7.29 -52.17
N PHE A 367 -27.52 7.71 -52.96
CA PHE A 367 -26.57 6.83 -53.61
C PHE A 367 -25.32 6.72 -52.74
N VAL A 368 -24.90 5.51 -52.37
CA VAL A 368 -23.74 5.30 -51.51
C VAL A 368 -22.66 4.59 -52.29
N ILE A 369 -21.44 5.14 -52.26
CA ILE A 369 -20.22 4.47 -52.74
C ILE A 369 -19.37 4.12 -51.52
N PRO A 370 -19.35 2.83 -51.10
CA PRO A 370 -18.47 2.38 -50.03
C PRO A 370 -17.01 2.36 -50.51
N ALA A 371 -16.09 2.60 -49.57
CA ALA A 371 -14.64 2.67 -49.82
C ALA A 371 -14.28 3.63 -50.98
N ALA A 372 -14.85 4.84 -50.95
CA ALA A 372 -14.73 5.80 -52.05
C ALA A 372 -13.28 6.14 -52.44
N ASP A 373 -12.36 6.03 -51.49
CA ASP A 373 -10.92 6.26 -51.66
C ASP A 373 -10.18 5.11 -52.34
N GLN A 374 -10.74 3.90 -52.41
CA GLN A 374 -10.11 2.76 -53.08
C GLN A 374 -10.92 2.23 -54.25
N HIS A 375 -12.17 2.71 -54.41
CA HIS A 375 -13.04 2.30 -55.49
C HIS A 375 -12.44 2.63 -56.88
N PRO A 376 -12.27 1.65 -57.79
CA PRO A 376 -11.66 1.89 -59.11
C PRO A 376 -12.52 2.82 -59.97
N GLY A 377 -13.84 2.70 -59.87
CA GLY A 377 -14.79 3.58 -60.56
C GLY A 377 -14.79 5.06 -60.12
N THR A 378 -14.19 5.40 -58.97
CA THR A 378 -14.04 6.79 -58.52
C THR A 378 -12.63 7.34 -58.74
N ALA A 379 -11.71 6.54 -59.30
CA ALA A 379 -10.33 6.97 -59.51
C ALA A 379 -10.26 8.23 -60.39
N GLN A 380 -11.02 8.24 -61.50
CA GLN A 380 -11.06 9.39 -62.41
C GLN A 380 -11.71 10.62 -61.77
N THR A 381 -12.81 10.44 -61.03
CA THR A 381 -13.48 11.55 -60.32
C THR A 381 -12.57 12.12 -59.24
N ARG A 382 -11.80 11.28 -58.53
CA ARG A 382 -10.80 11.74 -57.55
C ARG A 382 -9.66 12.51 -58.21
N ILE A 383 -9.17 12.05 -59.36
CA ILE A 383 -8.15 12.79 -60.13
C ILE A 383 -8.70 14.16 -60.56
N ILE A 384 -9.97 14.25 -60.94
CA ILE A 384 -10.61 15.52 -61.35
C ILE A 384 -10.90 16.41 -60.14
N GLU A 385 -11.36 15.88 -59.02
CA GLU A 385 -11.60 16.64 -57.78
C GLU A 385 -10.30 17.14 -57.14
N SER A 386 -9.23 16.35 -57.21
CA SER A 386 -7.90 16.74 -56.71
C SER A 386 -7.24 17.82 -57.58
N LYS A 387 -7.70 17.99 -58.82
CA LYS A 387 -7.28 19.05 -59.73
C LYS A 387 -8.30 20.19 -59.67
N PRO A 388 -8.04 21.31 -58.99
CA PRO A 388 -8.97 22.43 -59.01
C PRO A 388 -9.18 22.88 -60.46
N THR A 389 -10.41 22.80 -60.96
CA THR A 389 -10.77 23.38 -62.25
C THR A 389 -10.91 24.88 -62.03
N VAL A 390 -9.80 25.60 -62.14
CA VAL A 390 -9.75 27.04 -61.94
C VAL A 390 -10.53 27.71 -63.07
N VAL A 391 -11.80 28.05 -62.82
CA VAL A 391 -12.40 29.25 -63.39
C VAL A 391 -12.05 30.36 -62.40
N SER A 392 -11.08 31.18 -62.79
CA SER A 392 -10.62 32.31 -62.00
C SER A 392 -11.75 33.33 -61.85
N VAL A 393 -12.53 33.19 -60.79
CA VAL A 393 -13.20 34.33 -60.18
C VAL A 393 -12.14 34.99 -59.30
N VAL A 394 -11.89 36.28 -59.54
CA VAL A 394 -11.00 37.10 -58.70
C VAL A 394 -11.48 36.94 -57.27
N THR A 395 -10.70 36.24 -56.45
CA THR A 395 -10.96 36.12 -55.02
C THR A 395 -10.97 37.53 -54.44
N PRO A 396 -12.06 38.01 -53.83
CA PRO A 396 -11.98 39.22 -53.04
C PRO A 396 -10.97 38.95 -51.93
N THR A 397 -9.88 39.71 -51.93
CA THR A 397 -8.92 39.70 -50.84
C THR A 397 -9.65 40.16 -49.60
N TRP A 398 -9.92 39.21 -48.71
CA TRP A 398 -10.31 39.53 -47.35
C TRP A 398 -9.18 40.35 -46.74
N PRO A 399 -9.43 41.54 -46.16
CA PRO A 399 -8.41 42.20 -45.37
C PRO A 399 -8.02 41.25 -44.23
N GLU A 400 -6.72 41.11 -44.00
CA GLU A 400 -6.13 40.34 -42.90
C GLU A 400 -6.72 40.79 -41.57
N ARG A 401 -7.83 40.17 -41.17
CA ARG A 401 -8.18 40.02 -39.76
C ARG A 401 -7.42 38.80 -39.25
N VAL A 402 -6.09 38.93 -39.25
CA VAL A 402 -5.21 38.10 -38.42
C VAL A 402 -5.65 38.37 -36.98
N SER A 403 -5.82 37.28 -36.27
CA SER A 403 -6.70 37.21 -35.12
C SER A 403 -6.15 38.01 -33.93
N ASP A 404 -7.03 38.71 -33.22
CA ASP A 404 -6.74 39.26 -31.88
C ASP A 404 -6.20 38.16 -30.93
N ILE A 405 -6.48 36.89 -31.25
CA ILE A 405 -6.01 35.71 -30.52
C ILE A 405 -4.53 35.42 -30.79
N GLU A 406 -4.06 35.51 -32.03
CA GLU A 406 -2.64 35.35 -32.38
C GLU A 406 -1.81 36.53 -31.86
N ALA A 407 -2.35 37.75 -31.90
CA ALA A 407 -1.72 38.92 -31.28
C ALA A 407 -1.60 38.74 -29.76
N ARG A 408 -2.67 38.30 -29.08
CA ARG A 408 -2.65 38.01 -27.63
C ARG A 408 -1.72 36.85 -27.28
N ASN A 409 -1.63 35.82 -28.11
CA ASN A 409 -0.74 34.68 -27.87
C ASN A 409 0.72 35.06 -28.05
N LYS A 410 1.03 35.91 -29.04
CA LYS A 410 2.37 36.47 -29.24
C LYS A 410 2.76 37.39 -28.07
N GLU A 411 1.86 38.26 -27.63
CA GLU A 411 2.09 39.13 -26.47
C GLU A 411 2.30 38.33 -25.16
N ARG A 412 1.59 37.20 -24.99
CA ARG A 412 1.80 36.28 -23.86
C ARG A 412 3.16 35.60 -23.91
N LEU A 413 3.61 35.17 -25.09
CA LEU A 413 4.95 34.59 -25.28
C LEU A 413 6.05 35.64 -25.02
N ASP A 414 5.87 36.86 -25.52
CA ASP A 414 6.82 37.96 -25.31
C ASP A 414 6.89 38.34 -23.81
N ARG A 415 5.75 38.38 -23.10
CA ARG A 415 5.75 38.58 -21.64
C ARG A 415 6.40 37.42 -20.87
N ALA A 416 6.19 36.18 -21.29
CA ALA A 416 6.82 35.02 -20.64
C ALA A 416 8.34 35.05 -20.79
N THR A 417 8.85 35.41 -21.97
CA THR A 417 10.29 35.56 -22.21
C THR A 417 10.90 36.71 -21.42
N GLN A 418 10.21 37.85 -21.30
CA GLN A 418 10.64 38.97 -20.44
C GLN A 418 10.74 38.56 -18.97
N LEU A 419 9.72 37.89 -18.43
CA LEU A 419 9.72 37.40 -17.06
C LEU A 419 10.82 36.36 -16.79
N GLU A 420 11.16 35.54 -17.79
CA GLU A 420 12.28 34.60 -17.67
C GLU A 420 13.63 35.36 -17.59
N THR A 421 13.81 36.40 -18.39
CA THR A 421 15.01 37.24 -18.31
C THR A 421 15.12 37.99 -16.99
N GLU A 422 14.01 38.54 -16.48
CA GLU A 422 13.95 39.22 -15.18
C GLU A 422 14.21 38.26 -14.01
N ASN A 423 13.68 37.03 -14.06
CA ASN A 423 14.00 36.02 -13.04
C ASN A 423 15.49 35.65 -13.05
N ARG A 424 16.12 35.55 -14.23
CA ARG A 424 17.55 35.29 -14.33
C ARG A 424 18.39 36.45 -13.78
N THR A 425 17.97 37.70 -13.97
CA THR A 425 18.67 38.85 -13.38
C THR A 425 18.49 38.90 -11.87
N LEU A 426 17.27 38.69 -11.37
CA LEU A 426 16.99 38.65 -9.93
C LEU A 426 17.73 37.52 -9.21
N LEU A 427 17.91 36.36 -9.85
CA LEU A 427 18.71 35.27 -9.29
C LEU A 427 20.19 35.64 -9.16
N ARG A 428 20.73 36.41 -10.11
CA ARG A 428 22.11 36.92 -10.02
C ARG A 428 22.24 37.96 -8.91
N GLU A 429 21.34 38.93 -8.86
CA GLU A 429 21.33 39.96 -7.81
C GLU A 429 21.16 39.34 -6.41
N ARG A 430 20.33 38.29 -6.28
CA ARG A 430 20.18 37.55 -5.02
C ARG A 430 21.48 36.86 -4.61
N ALA A 431 22.20 36.25 -5.55
CA ALA A 431 23.48 35.63 -5.26
C ALA A 431 24.52 36.67 -4.82
N GLU A 432 24.60 37.81 -5.51
CA GLU A 432 25.48 38.92 -5.15
C GLU A 432 25.15 39.50 -3.76
N MET A 433 23.87 39.65 -3.41
CA MET A 433 23.47 40.10 -2.07
C MET A 433 23.80 39.07 -0.99
N GLN A 434 23.67 37.77 -1.28
CA GLN A 434 24.05 36.72 -0.33
C GLN A 434 25.56 36.73 -0.05
N ASP A 435 26.38 36.93 -1.08
CA ASP A 435 27.84 37.07 -0.91
C ASP A 435 28.19 38.32 -0.09
N MET A 436 27.51 39.45 -0.34
CA MET A 436 27.70 40.67 0.43
C MET A 436 27.31 40.51 1.90
N ILE A 437 26.21 39.80 2.20
CA ILE A 437 25.80 39.49 3.57
C ILE A 437 26.83 38.60 4.25
N ALA A 438 27.35 37.58 3.55
CA ALA A 438 28.38 36.70 4.09
C ALA A 438 29.65 37.48 4.47
N LEU A 439 30.05 38.43 3.61
CA LEU A 439 31.22 39.29 3.84
C LEU A 439 30.98 40.24 5.03
N LYS A 440 29.82 40.89 5.10
CA LYS A 440 29.47 41.75 6.25
C LYS A 440 29.35 40.99 7.57
N ASN A 441 28.85 39.76 7.53
CA ASN A 441 28.82 38.90 8.71
C ASN A 441 30.23 38.45 9.15
N ALA A 442 31.19 38.32 8.22
CA ALA A 442 32.57 38.06 8.57
C ALA A 442 33.24 39.30 9.18
N GLU A 443 33.01 40.50 8.62
CA GLU A 443 33.48 41.77 9.18
C GLU A 443 32.91 42.01 10.59
N ASN A 444 31.61 41.80 10.78
CA ASN A 444 30.98 41.94 12.09
C ASN A 444 31.57 40.99 13.11
N ARG A 445 31.84 39.73 12.74
CA ARG A 445 32.53 38.77 13.63
C ARG A 445 33.92 39.27 14.01
N SER A 446 34.72 39.70 13.04
CA SER A 446 36.04 40.28 13.32
C SER A 446 35.98 41.51 14.23
N MET A 447 34.98 42.37 14.07
CA MET A 447 34.78 43.54 14.94
C MET A 447 34.37 43.12 16.35
N HIS A 448 33.51 42.12 16.51
CA HIS A 448 33.13 41.59 17.82
C HIS A 448 34.34 40.97 18.53
N ASP A 449 35.18 40.22 17.81
CA ASP A 449 36.41 39.65 18.38
C ASP A 449 37.39 40.75 18.82
N GLN A 450 37.50 41.83 18.05
CA GLN A 450 38.30 43.01 18.44
C GLN A 450 37.72 43.72 19.67
N LEU A 451 36.40 43.91 19.73
CA LEU A 451 35.75 44.52 20.90
C LEU A 451 35.95 43.67 22.16
N ALA A 452 35.75 42.35 22.06
CA ALA A 452 36.00 41.42 23.16
C ALA A 452 37.47 41.51 23.63
N TRP A 453 38.43 41.60 22.70
CA TRP A 453 39.83 41.82 23.03
C TRP A 453 40.06 43.14 23.77
N TYR A 454 39.47 44.25 23.31
CA TYR A 454 39.59 45.55 23.98
C TYR A 454 38.90 45.57 25.36
N GLU A 455 37.74 44.95 25.53
CA GLU A 455 37.05 44.83 26.82
C GLU A 455 37.92 44.08 27.83
N GLU A 456 38.51 42.94 27.43
CA GLU A 456 39.42 42.16 28.28
C GLU A 456 40.69 42.94 28.68
N HIS A 457 41.19 43.81 27.80
CA HIS A 457 42.43 44.57 28.04
C HIS A 457 42.23 45.97 28.64
N THR A 458 40.99 46.49 28.68
CA THR A 458 40.67 47.77 29.32
C THR A 458 40.43 47.63 30.82
N GLU A 459 40.06 46.45 31.30
CA GLU A 459 39.98 46.14 32.74
C GLU A 459 41.36 46.08 33.40
N VAL A 460 42.43 45.83 32.64
CA VAL A 460 43.82 45.73 33.15
C VAL A 460 44.47 47.10 33.39
N GLN A 461 43.91 48.22 32.89
CA GLN A 461 44.47 49.57 33.07
C GLN A 461 43.83 50.40 34.20
N LYS A 462 42.95 49.81 35.02
CA LYS A 462 42.26 50.50 36.14
C LYS A 462 42.84 50.20 37.54
N GLU A 463 44.12 49.88 37.64
CA GLU A 463 44.87 49.91 38.91
C GLU A 463 45.85 51.08 38.99
#